data_AF-A0A8B8N2W3-F1
#
_entry.id   AF-A0A8B8N2W3-F1
#
_cell.length_a   1.000
_cell.length_b   1.000
_cell.length_c   1.000
_cell.angle_alpha   90.00
_cell.angle_beta   90.00
_cell.angle_gamma   90.00
#
_symmetry.space_group_name_H-M   'P 1'
#
loop_
_entity.id
_entity.type
_entity.pdbx_description
1 polymer ?
#
loop_
_entity_poly.entity_id
_entity_poly.type
_entity_poly.pdbx_seq_one_letter_code
_entity_poly.pdbx_strand_id
1 'polypeptide(L)'
;MGRRKIEIEMVKDSSTRQVTFSKRRTGLFKKASELAILCAVQIAIVVFSPGGKPFSFGHPNVESIVHRFQNREKTPDERRSKDAESCDESTTDDSLNQRLLDLLKRLNTEEKRGEMLEKMVKVKQAAKGQPAVDQLGLPELGELRSSLEDLRRKLKDRMNDMEATFSLLLLAEHRPMN
;
A
#
# COMPACT_ATOMS: atom_id res chain seq x y z
N MET A 1 24.70 21.91 28.49
CA MET A 1 25.02 20.88 29.51
C MET A 1 25.42 19.60 28.78
N GLY A 2 26.63 19.08 28.98
CA GLY A 2 27.12 17.84 28.34
C GLY A 2 26.53 16.55 28.94
N ARG A 3 26.97 15.39 28.42
CA ARG A 3 26.55 14.07 28.91
C ARG A 3 27.13 13.83 30.32
N ARG A 4 26.28 13.53 31.30
CA ARG A 4 26.68 13.16 32.67
C ARG A 4 26.40 11.69 32.94
N LYS A 5 27.20 11.08 33.81
CA LYS A 5 26.93 9.73 34.33
C LYS A 5 25.66 9.79 35.19
N ILE A 6 24.81 8.78 35.05
CA ILE A 6 23.59 8.60 35.82
C ILE A 6 23.51 7.16 36.30
N GLU A 7 22.81 6.92 37.40
CA GLU A 7 22.59 5.59 37.96
C GLU A 7 21.58 4.80 37.11
N ILE A 8 21.65 3.46 37.18
CA ILE A 8 20.70 2.56 36.50
C ILE A 8 19.54 2.26 37.46
N GLU A 9 18.73 3.28 37.67
CA GLU A 9 17.50 3.22 38.47
C GLU A 9 16.34 3.91 37.73
N MET A 10 15.14 3.86 38.31
CA MET A 10 13.98 4.54 37.74
C MET A 10 14.17 6.07 37.80
N VAL A 11 14.17 6.72 36.63
CA VAL A 11 14.18 8.18 36.54
C VAL A 11 12.91 8.74 37.19
N LYS A 12 13.06 9.49 38.29
CA LYS A 12 11.95 9.99 39.11
C LYS A 12 11.15 11.07 38.39
N ASP A 13 11.84 12.06 37.81
CA ASP A 13 11.21 13.14 37.05
C ASP A 13 10.56 12.62 35.76
N SER A 14 9.26 12.87 35.58
CA SER A 14 8.47 12.33 34.48
C SER A 14 8.91 12.89 33.12
N SER A 15 9.22 14.19 33.05
CA SER A 15 9.69 14.87 31.84
C SER A 15 11.04 14.30 31.39
N THR A 16 11.99 14.21 32.31
CA THR A 16 13.31 13.62 32.07
C THR A 16 13.20 12.14 31.71
N ARG A 17 12.28 11.40 32.35
CA ARG A 17 12.02 9.99 32.03
C ARG A 17 11.52 9.83 30.60
N GLN A 18 10.59 10.68 30.15
CA GLN A 18 10.04 10.64 28.80
C GLN A 18 11.10 10.96 27.73
N VAL A 19 11.92 11.98 27.97
CA VAL A 19 13.04 12.34 27.07
C VAL A 19 14.10 11.23 27.06
N THR A 20 14.45 10.69 28.21
CA THR A 20 15.40 9.58 28.34
C THR A 20 14.91 8.33 27.62
N PHE A 21 13.64 7.96 27.79
CA PHE A 21 13.00 6.85 27.07
C PHE A 21 13.15 7.04 25.56
N SER A 22 12.75 8.22 25.06
CA SER A 22 12.79 8.51 23.62
C SER A 22 14.21 8.39 23.06
N LYS A 23 15.21 8.97 23.74
CA LYS A 23 16.61 8.91 23.32
C LYS A 23 17.20 7.50 23.40
N ARG A 24 16.97 6.79 24.52
CA ARG A 24 17.48 5.42 24.71
C ARG A 24 16.84 4.42 23.76
N ARG A 25 15.53 4.49 23.54
CA ARG A 25 14.83 3.66 22.56
C ARG A 25 15.42 3.83 21.17
N THR A 26 15.60 5.09 20.72
CA THR A 26 16.20 5.35 19.40
C THR A 26 17.63 4.81 19.31
N GLY A 27 18.45 5.00 20.36
CA GLY A 27 19.81 4.44 20.39
C GLY A 27 19.83 2.91 20.37
N LEU A 28 18.93 2.28 21.13
CA LEU A 28 18.77 0.82 21.16
C LEU A 28 18.39 0.28 19.79
N PHE A 29 17.41 0.88 19.11
CA PHE A 29 16.96 0.44 17.79
C PHE A 29 18.07 0.59 16.74
N LYS A 30 18.84 1.68 16.79
CA LYS A 30 20.01 1.84 15.92
C LYS A 30 21.04 0.72 16.13
N LYS A 31 21.37 0.42 17.39
CA LYS A 31 22.33 -0.66 17.70
C LYS A 31 21.81 -2.04 17.31
N ALA A 32 20.51 -2.29 17.49
CA ALA A 32 19.88 -3.52 17.02
C ALA A 32 19.94 -3.65 15.50
N SER A 33 19.71 -2.56 14.77
CA SER A 33 19.84 -2.53 13.31
C SER A 33 21.27 -2.78 12.85
N GLU A 34 22.26 -2.12 13.47
CA GLU A 34 23.68 -2.37 13.19
C GLU A 34 24.03 -3.83 13.42
N LEU A 35 23.64 -4.40 14.56
CA LEU A 35 23.93 -5.80 14.91
C LEU A 35 23.27 -6.79 13.94
N ALA A 36 22.00 -6.55 13.59
CA ALA A 36 21.26 -7.38 12.66
C ALA A 36 21.95 -7.44 11.30
N ILE A 37 22.41 -6.30 10.79
CA ILE A 37 23.10 -6.19 9.50
C ILE A 37 24.51 -6.80 9.58
N LEU A 38 25.32 -6.42 10.57
CA LEU A 38 26.72 -6.82 10.67
C LEU A 38 26.91 -8.31 10.92
N CYS A 39 25.99 -8.92 11.67
CA CYS A 39 26.09 -10.33 12.03
C CYS A 39 25.08 -11.21 11.29
N ALA A 40 24.28 -10.65 10.37
CA ALA A 40 23.20 -11.36 9.68
C ALA A 40 22.26 -12.10 10.65
N VAL A 41 21.93 -11.46 11.78
CA VAL A 41 21.09 -12.06 12.83
C VAL A 41 19.68 -11.48 12.81
N GLN A 42 18.72 -12.32 13.16
CA GLN A 42 17.33 -11.89 13.30
C GLN A 42 17.06 -11.39 14.72
N ILE A 43 16.49 -10.19 14.83
CA ILE A 43 16.27 -9.51 16.12
C ILE A 43 14.87 -8.89 16.14
N ALA A 44 14.15 -9.07 17.25
CA ALA A 44 12.93 -8.32 17.56
C ALA A 44 13.06 -7.66 18.93
N ILE A 45 12.66 -6.38 19.02
CA ILE A 45 12.62 -5.61 20.26
C ILE A 45 11.24 -4.97 20.37
N VAL A 46 10.59 -5.14 21.51
CA VAL A 46 9.32 -4.48 21.85
C VAL A 46 9.51 -3.74 23.18
N VAL A 47 9.18 -2.44 23.19
CA VAL A 47 9.26 -1.59 24.38
C VAL A 47 8.02 -0.73 24.53
N PHE A 48 7.55 -0.57 25.76
CA PHE A 48 6.41 0.29 26.08
C PHE A 48 6.90 1.60 26.67
N SER A 49 6.33 2.72 26.23
CA SER A 49 6.58 4.00 26.89
C SER A 49 6.00 4.02 28.31
N PRO A 50 6.42 4.97 29.15
CA PRO A 50 5.78 5.17 30.45
C PRO A 50 4.25 5.38 30.37
N GLY A 51 3.74 5.83 29.22
CA GLY A 51 2.30 5.97 28.95
C GLY A 51 1.66 4.74 28.31
N GLY A 52 2.33 3.58 28.30
CA GLY A 52 1.79 2.33 27.77
C GLY A 52 1.79 2.20 26.25
N LYS A 53 2.34 3.16 25.50
CA LYS A 53 2.37 3.09 24.03
C LYS A 53 3.48 2.14 23.57
N PRO A 54 3.17 1.10 22.77
CA PRO A 54 4.17 0.18 22.25
C PRO A 54 5.03 0.82 21.16
N PHE A 55 6.29 0.41 21.10
CA PHE A 55 7.23 0.69 20.03
C PHE A 55 8.03 -0.58 19.76
N SER A 56 8.29 -0.86 18.49
CA SER A 56 9.01 -2.08 18.10
C SER A 56 10.04 -1.81 17.02
N PHE A 57 11.05 -2.69 16.99
CA PHE A 57 12.02 -2.84 15.92
C PHE A 57 12.15 -4.32 15.61
N GLY A 58 12.19 -4.68 14.34
CA GLY A 58 12.36 -6.06 13.90
C GLY A 58 13.17 -6.14 12.62
N HIS A 59 14.04 -7.15 12.53
CA HIS A 59 14.75 -7.51 11.31
C HIS A 59 14.73 -9.04 11.16
N PRO A 60 14.10 -9.60 10.10
CA PRO A 60 13.52 -8.91 8.95
C PRO A 60 12.21 -8.15 9.25
N ASN A 61 11.35 -8.70 10.10
CA ASN A 61 10.17 -8.01 10.63
C ASN A 61 9.82 -8.57 12.03
N VAL A 62 9.03 -7.85 12.82
CA VAL A 62 8.69 -8.25 14.20
C VAL A 62 7.75 -9.46 14.22
N GLU A 63 6.76 -9.49 13.32
CA GLU A 63 5.69 -10.49 13.31
C GLU A 63 6.21 -11.90 12.99
N SER A 64 7.04 -12.06 11.97
CA SER A 64 7.69 -13.31 11.60
C SER A 64 8.55 -13.86 12.73
N ILE A 65 9.27 -13.00 13.47
CA ILE A 65 10.09 -13.44 14.60
C ILE A 65 9.20 -13.92 15.76
N VAL A 66 8.12 -13.19 16.05
CA VAL A 66 7.16 -13.57 17.09
C VAL A 66 6.45 -14.88 16.72
N HIS A 67 5.99 -15.03 15.48
CA HIS A 67 5.36 -16.26 14.99
C HIS A 67 6.28 -17.47 15.12
N ARG A 68 7.55 -17.32 14.70
CA ARG A 68 8.56 -18.38 14.86
C ARG A 68 8.80 -18.72 16.32
N PHE A 69 8.83 -17.72 17.21
CA PHE A 69 9.02 -17.96 18.64
C PHE A 69 7.85 -18.75 19.25
N GLN A 70 6.61 -18.35 18.95
CA GLN A 70 5.39 -19.02 19.42
C GLN A 70 5.27 -20.45 18.90
N ASN A 71 5.68 -20.71 17.65
CA ASN A 71 5.62 -22.04 17.06
C ASN A 71 6.75 -22.95 17.54
N ARG A 72 7.84 -22.40 18.07
CA ARG A 72 8.93 -23.18 18.66
C ARG A 72 8.55 -23.81 20.01
N GLU A 73 7.71 -23.14 20.80
CA GLU A 73 7.24 -23.65 22.10
C GLU A 73 6.20 -24.77 21.97
N LYS A 74 5.61 -24.98 20.78
CA LYS A 74 4.62 -26.04 20.53
C LYS A 74 5.22 -27.43 20.33
N THR A 75 6.55 -27.59 20.34
CA THR A 75 7.17 -28.92 20.21
C THR A 75 8.28 -29.16 21.22
N PRO A 76 8.01 -29.84 22.34
CA PRO A 76 9.06 -30.49 23.12
C PRO A 76 9.33 -31.96 22.76
N ASP A 77 8.50 -32.69 21.99
CA ASP A 77 8.62 -34.17 21.96
C ASP A 77 8.49 -34.92 20.61
N GLU A 78 8.55 -34.25 19.46
CA GLU A 78 8.50 -34.95 18.15
C GLU A 78 9.56 -34.47 17.16
N ARG A 79 10.84 -34.44 17.56
CA ARG A 79 11.95 -34.17 16.61
C ARG A 79 13.05 -35.22 16.64
N ARG A 80 12.64 -36.49 16.71
CA ARG A 80 13.43 -37.60 16.16
C ARG A 80 12.75 -38.15 14.92
N SER A 81 12.71 -37.36 13.85
CA SER A 81 12.90 -37.84 12.47
C SER A 81 12.49 -36.76 11.46
N LYS A 82 13.35 -36.60 10.44
CA LYS A 82 13.13 -35.97 9.14
C LYS A 82 13.27 -34.45 9.07
N ASP A 83 14.46 -34.07 8.61
CA ASP A 83 14.67 -33.19 7.45
C ASP A 83 13.38 -32.56 6.90
N ALA A 84 13.20 -31.28 7.20
CA ALA A 84 12.34 -30.37 6.44
C ALA A 84 12.98 -28.98 6.55
N GLU A 85 14.00 -28.78 5.72
CA GLU A 85 14.41 -27.47 5.25
C GLU A 85 13.21 -26.73 4.65
N SER A 86 13.18 -25.41 4.87
CA SER A 86 12.49 -24.38 4.10
C SER A 86 10.99 -24.57 3.79
N CYS A 87 10.10 -23.92 4.55
CA CYS A 87 8.75 -23.53 4.09
C CYS A 87 8.11 -22.56 5.11
N ASP A 88 8.47 -21.28 5.07
CA ASP A 88 7.62 -20.20 5.64
C ASP A 88 8.00 -18.83 5.04
N GLU A 89 9.22 -18.71 4.51
CA GLU A 89 9.66 -17.51 3.78
C GLU A 89 9.02 -17.42 2.38
N SER A 90 8.60 -18.56 1.79
CA SER A 90 7.97 -18.60 0.45
C SER A 90 6.55 -18.06 0.43
N THR A 91 5.72 -18.28 1.46
CA THR A 91 4.31 -17.89 1.40
C THR A 91 4.09 -16.38 1.43
N THR A 92 4.93 -15.65 2.19
CA THR A 92 4.88 -14.18 2.21
C THR A 92 5.46 -13.58 0.94
N ASP A 93 6.57 -14.12 0.44
CA ASP A 93 7.21 -13.64 -0.80
C ASP A 93 6.35 -13.96 -2.04
N ASP A 94 5.66 -15.10 -2.06
CA ASP A 94 4.73 -15.46 -3.13
C ASP A 94 3.54 -14.50 -3.17
N SER A 95 2.99 -14.11 -2.02
CA SER A 95 1.89 -13.14 -1.96
C SER A 95 2.30 -11.74 -2.43
N LEU A 96 3.53 -11.31 -2.11
CA LEU A 96 4.09 -10.04 -2.54
C LEU A 96 4.44 -10.06 -4.03
N ASN A 97 5.01 -11.16 -4.53
CA ASN A 97 5.29 -11.37 -5.94
C ASN A 97 4.02 -11.42 -6.78
N GLN A 98 2.96 -12.08 -6.31
CA GLN A 98 1.64 -12.05 -6.96
C GLN A 98 1.09 -10.62 -7.02
N ARG A 99 1.19 -9.86 -5.93
CA ARG A 99 0.73 -8.46 -5.91
C ARG A 99 1.56 -7.57 -6.83
N LEU A 100 2.87 -7.80 -6.91
CA LEU A 100 3.76 -7.12 -7.85
C LEU A 100 3.38 -7.42 -9.31
N LEU A 101 3.14 -8.69 -9.64
CA LEU A 101 2.72 -9.12 -10.97
C LEU A 101 1.38 -8.49 -11.37
N ASP A 102 0.42 -8.40 -10.45
CA ASP A 102 -0.86 -7.75 -10.71
C ASP A 102 -0.72 -6.24 -10.94
N LEU A 103 0.15 -5.56 -10.19
CA LEU A 103 0.45 -4.14 -10.41
C LEU A 103 1.11 -3.92 -11.78
N LEU A 104 2.06 -4.77 -12.17
CA LEU A 104 2.72 -4.70 -13.48
C LEU A 104 1.72 -4.92 -14.63
N LYS A 105 0.81 -5.90 -14.50
CA LYS A 105 -0.26 -6.12 -15.48
C LYS A 105 -1.14 -4.87 -15.63
N ARG A 106 -1.57 -4.26 -14.52
CA ARG A 106 -2.38 -3.04 -14.54
C ARG A 106 -1.65 -1.90 -15.24
N LEU A 107 -0.38 -1.68 -14.91
CA LEU A 107 0.44 -0.64 -15.52
C LEU A 107 0.56 -0.84 -17.04
N ASN A 108 0.85 -2.07 -17.49
CA ASN A 108 0.95 -2.39 -18.92
C ASN A 108 -0.39 -2.18 -19.65
N THR A 109 -1.53 -2.48 -19.02
CA THR A 109 -2.84 -2.18 -19.62
C THR A 109 -3.10 -0.69 -19.75
N GLU A 110 -2.69 0.12 -18.78
CA GLU A 110 -2.81 1.57 -18.84
C GLU A 110 -1.85 2.18 -19.87
N GLU A 111 -0.63 1.65 -19.99
CA GLU A 111 0.34 2.07 -21.01
C GLU A 111 -0.19 1.81 -22.43
N LYS A 112 -0.73 0.61 -22.68
CA LYS A 112 -1.38 0.27 -23.96
C LYS A 112 -2.59 1.16 -24.26
N ARG A 113 -3.39 1.50 -23.24
CA ARG A 113 -4.48 2.47 -23.38
C ARG A 113 -3.94 3.84 -23.78
N GLY A 114 -2.88 4.31 -23.12
CA GLY A 114 -2.19 5.56 -23.42
C GLY A 114 -1.67 5.61 -24.86
N GLU A 115 -0.98 4.57 -25.32
CA GLU A 115 -0.51 4.49 -26.71
C GLU A 115 -1.65 4.50 -27.73
N MET A 116 -2.75 3.78 -27.45
CA MET A 116 -3.91 3.76 -28.34
C MET A 116 -4.56 5.15 -28.41
N LEU A 117 -4.71 5.82 -27.26
CA LEU A 117 -5.19 7.20 -27.18
C LEU A 117 -4.28 8.15 -27.94
N GLU A 118 -2.95 8.03 -27.79
CA GLU A 118 -1.98 8.87 -28.49
C GLU A 118 -2.03 8.65 -30.01
N LYS A 119 -2.12 7.40 -30.47
CA LYS A 119 -2.31 7.06 -31.89
C LYS A 119 -3.62 7.63 -32.42
N MET A 120 -4.72 7.53 -31.65
CA MET A 120 -6.01 8.11 -32.03
C MET A 120 -5.97 9.65 -32.05
N VAL A 121 -5.24 10.30 -31.15
CA VAL A 121 -5.04 11.75 -31.14
C VAL A 121 -4.22 12.19 -32.35
N LYS A 122 -3.12 11.50 -32.68
CA LYS A 122 -2.31 11.76 -33.88
C LYS A 122 -3.10 11.56 -35.17
N VAL A 123 -3.87 10.47 -35.27
CA VAL A 123 -4.75 10.21 -36.43
C VAL A 123 -5.87 11.24 -36.52
N LYS A 124 -6.46 11.67 -35.41
CA LYS A 124 -7.45 12.77 -35.42
C LYS A 124 -6.82 14.10 -35.81
N GLN A 125 -5.61 14.42 -35.36
CA GLN A 125 -4.88 15.63 -35.74
C GLN A 125 -4.45 15.60 -37.22
N ALA A 126 -4.17 14.43 -37.78
CA ALA A 126 -3.82 14.26 -39.19
C ALA A 126 -5.06 14.20 -40.12
N ALA A 127 -6.16 13.58 -39.67
CA ALA A 127 -7.41 13.46 -40.44
C ALA A 127 -8.30 14.71 -40.36
N LYS A 128 -8.06 15.59 -39.37
CA LYS A 128 -8.66 16.92 -39.27
C LYS A 128 -7.55 17.95 -39.22
N GLY A 129 -7.20 18.50 -40.39
CA GLY A 129 -6.74 19.88 -40.46
C GLY A 129 -7.89 20.81 -40.07
N GLN A 130 -8.33 20.77 -38.81
CA GLN A 130 -9.31 21.69 -38.28
C GLN A 130 -8.56 22.86 -37.64
N PRO A 131 -8.79 24.10 -38.09
CA PRO A 131 -8.24 25.27 -37.41
C PRO A 131 -8.88 25.40 -36.03
N ALA A 132 -8.27 26.24 -35.18
CA ALA A 132 -8.82 26.61 -33.88
C ALA A 132 -10.31 27.01 -34.01
N VAL A 133 -11.12 26.73 -32.98
CA VAL A 133 -12.58 26.97 -32.96
C VAL A 133 -12.97 28.39 -33.41
N ASP A 134 -12.06 29.35 -33.22
CA ASP A 134 -12.18 30.75 -33.62
C ASP A 134 -12.15 31.01 -35.14
N GLN A 135 -11.92 29.99 -35.97
CA GLN A 135 -11.79 30.10 -37.44
C GLN A 135 -12.84 29.28 -38.23
N LEU A 136 -13.89 28.77 -37.58
CA LEU A 136 -14.96 27.99 -38.23
C LEU A 136 -16.11 28.89 -38.69
N GLY A 137 -16.67 28.61 -39.87
CA GLY A 137 -17.87 29.30 -40.37
C GLY A 137 -19.14 28.90 -39.60
N LEU A 138 -20.18 29.73 -39.69
CA LEU A 138 -21.48 29.52 -39.04
C LEU A 138 -22.10 28.11 -39.25
N PRO A 139 -22.07 27.48 -40.46
CA PRO A 139 -22.67 26.16 -40.64
C PRO A 139 -21.87 25.04 -39.94
N GLU A 140 -20.54 25.10 -39.98
CA GLU A 140 -19.65 24.11 -39.36
C GLU A 140 -19.72 24.17 -37.83
N LEU A 141 -19.91 25.38 -37.29
CA LEU A 141 -20.13 25.60 -35.85
C LEU A 141 -21.48 25.04 -35.39
N GLY A 142 -22.50 25.10 -36.26
CA GLY A 142 -23.81 24.47 -36.04
C GLY A 142 -23.71 22.94 -35.99
N GLU A 143 -22.97 22.33 -36.91
CA GLU A 143 -22.72 20.87 -36.90
C GLU A 143 -21.95 20.43 -35.66
N LEU A 144 -20.90 21.19 -35.27
CA LEU A 144 -20.15 20.91 -34.06
C LEU A 144 -21.02 21.02 -32.81
N ARG A 145 -21.87 22.05 -32.73
CA ARG A 145 -22.83 22.21 -31.64
C ARG A 145 -23.79 21.02 -31.57
N SER A 146 -24.37 20.62 -32.70
CA SER A 146 -25.28 19.46 -32.76
C SER A 146 -24.59 18.18 -32.26
N SER A 147 -23.35 17.96 -32.72
CA SER A 147 -22.56 16.80 -32.28
C SER A 147 -22.21 16.83 -30.79
N LEU A 148 -21.97 18.00 -30.20
CA LEU A 148 -21.71 18.15 -28.76
C LEU A 148 -22.99 17.96 -27.93
N GLU A 149 -24.14 18.42 -28.42
CA GLU A 149 -25.45 18.18 -27.80
C GLU A 149 -25.79 16.68 -27.80
N ASP A 150 -25.49 15.96 -28.89
CA ASP A 150 -25.64 14.51 -28.95
C ASP A 150 -24.70 13.76 -27.99
N LEU A 151 -23.44 14.20 -27.89
CA LEU A 151 -22.50 13.61 -26.95
C LEU A 151 -22.96 13.83 -25.51
N ARG A 152 -23.46 15.04 -25.20
CA ARG A 152 -24.01 15.38 -23.88
C ARG A 152 -25.22 14.51 -23.53
N ARG A 153 -26.12 14.26 -24.50
CA ARG A 153 -27.24 13.32 -24.33
C ARG A 153 -26.75 11.92 -23.97
N LYS A 154 -25.84 11.36 -24.78
CA LYS A 154 -25.28 10.01 -24.56
C LYS A 154 -24.59 9.87 -23.21
N LEU A 155 -23.87 10.90 -22.75
CA LEU A 155 -23.22 10.88 -21.44
C LEU A 155 -24.24 10.89 -20.30
N LYS A 156 -25.33 11.63 -20.45
CA LYS A 156 -26.42 11.64 -19.46
C LYS A 156 -27.11 10.28 -19.38
N ASP A 157 -27.36 9.63 -20.51
CA ASP A 157 -27.94 8.29 -20.55
C ASP A 157 -27.03 7.27 -19.84
N ARG A 158 -25.72 7.28 -20.14
CA ARG A 158 -24.76 6.39 -19.46
C ARG A 158 -24.65 6.64 -17.96
N MET A 159 -24.82 7.89 -17.51
CA MET A 159 -24.81 8.24 -16.09
C MET A 159 -26.07 7.70 -15.40
N ASN A 160 -27.23 7.85 -16.03
CA ASN A 160 -28.49 7.29 -15.52
C ASN A 160 -28.43 5.75 -15.46
N ASP A 161 -27.86 5.09 -16.48
CA ASP A 161 -27.66 3.64 -16.46
C ASP A 161 -26.74 3.21 -15.31
N MET A 162 -25.70 4.00 -15.03
CA MET A 162 -24.79 3.75 -13.92
C MET A 162 -25.46 3.95 -12.55
N GLU A 163 -26.31 4.97 -12.40
CA GLU A 163 -27.10 5.19 -11.19
C GLU A 163 -28.15 4.09 -10.97
N ALA A 164 -28.80 3.63 -12.05
CA ALA A 164 -29.76 2.54 -12.01
C ALA A 164 -29.09 1.21 -11.61
N THR A 165 -27.94 0.90 -12.20
CA THR A 165 -27.16 -0.30 -11.84
C THR A 165 -26.68 -0.24 -10.40
N PHE A 166 -26.22 0.92 -9.92
CA PHE A 166 -25.84 1.10 -8.51
C PHE A 166 -27.02 0.92 -7.54
N SER A 167 -28.19 1.46 -7.89
CA SER A 167 -29.42 1.32 -7.10
C SER A 167 -29.90 -0.14 -7.03
N LEU A 168 -29.83 -0.88 -8.13
CA LEU A 168 -30.17 -2.31 -8.17
C LEU A 168 -29.22 -3.16 -7.32
N LEU A 169 -27.94 -2.80 -7.29
CA LEU A 169 -26.93 -3.50 -6.51
C LEU A 169 -27.17 -3.30 -5.00
N LEU A 170 -27.49 -2.08 -4.57
CA LEU A 170 -27.89 -1.76 -3.19
C LEU A 170 -29.16 -2.51 -2.73
N LEU A 171 -30.15 -2.64 -3.62
CA LEU A 171 -31.38 -3.39 -3.32
C LEU A 171 -31.13 -4.91 -3.22
N ALA A 172 -30.17 -5.44 -3.99
CA ALA A 172 -29.78 -6.84 -3.93
C ALA A 172 -29.08 -7.20 -2.60
N GLU A 173 -28.35 -6.27 -1.99
CA GLU A 173 -27.67 -6.46 -0.70
C GLU A 173 -28.63 -6.42 0.51
N HIS A 174 -29.83 -5.86 0.36
CA HIS A 174 -30.81 -5.67 1.45
C HIS A 174 -31.97 -6.67 1.47
N ARG A 175 -31.90 -7.82 0.79
CA ARG A 175 -32.96 -8.84 0.87
C ARG A 175 -32.93 -9.55 2.25
N PRO A 176 -33.96 -9.43 3.10
CA PRO A 176 -34.05 -10.27 4.29
C PRO A 176 -34.27 -11.73 3.85
N MET A 177 -33.40 -12.62 4.32
CA MET A 177 -33.58 -14.07 4.25
C MET A 177 -34.81 -14.42 5.10
N ASN A 178 -35.92 -14.75 4.44
CA ASN A 178 -37.00 -15.54 5.03
C ASN A 178 -36.96 -16.93 4.42
#